data_AF-A0A847JJG3-F1
#
_entry.id   AF-A0A847JJG3-F1
#
_cell.length_a   1.000
_cell.length_b   1.000
_cell.length_c   1.000
_cell.angle_alpha   90.00
_cell.angle_beta   90.00
_cell.angle_gamma   90.00
#
_symmetry.space_group_name_H-M   'P 1'
#
loop_
_entity.id
_entity.type
_entity.pdbx_description
1 polymer ?
#
loop_
_entity_poly.entity_id
_entity_poly.type
_entity_poly.pdbx_seq_one_letter_code
_entity_poly.pdbx_strand_id
1 'polypeptide(L)' 'MRDGATIHASAVLYEGRGVLVRGASGAGKSRLVFDLVDEAATRGLDAALVADDRVE' A
#
# COMPACT_ATOMS: atom_id res chain seq x y z
N MET A 1 4.58 -3.84 24.90
CA MET A 1 3.30 -4.24 24.28
C MET A 1 3.08 -3.34 23.08
N ARG A 2 2.80 -3.88 21.89
CA ARG A 2 2.36 -3.05 20.75
C ARG A 2 0.88 -2.75 20.97
N ASP A 3 0.56 -1.56 21.46
CA ASP A 3 -0.82 -1.03 21.54
C ASP A 3 -1.20 -0.39 20.19
N GLY A 4 -0.92 -1.08 19.07
CA GLY A 4 -1.15 -0.57 17.72
C GLY A 4 -2.56 -0.89 17.25
N ALA A 5 -3.38 0.14 17.01
CA ALA A 5 -4.67 -0.07 16.37
C ALA A 5 -4.46 -0.56 14.93
N THR A 6 -4.93 -1.76 14.60
CA THR A 6 -4.98 -2.21 13.21
C THR A 6 -5.83 -1.26 12.38
N ILE A 7 -5.28 -0.77 11.26
CA ILE A 7 -5.98 0.03 10.28
C ILE A 7 -6.30 -0.83 9.05
N HIS A 8 -7.56 -0.78 8.59
CA HIS A 8 -7.94 -1.39 7.31
C HIS A 8 -7.47 -0.51 6.14
N ALA A 9 -6.28 -0.81 5.65
CA ALA A 9 -5.55 -0.04 4.65
C ALA A 9 -4.61 -0.95 3.84
N SER A 10 -4.09 -0.42 2.74
CA SER A 10 -3.02 -1.05 1.95
C SER A 10 -1.83 -0.08 1.91
N ALA A 11 -0.61 -0.59 1.86
CA ALA A 11 0.60 0.22 1.92
C ALA A 11 1.63 -0.21 0.87
N VAL A 12 2.33 0.78 0.31
CA VAL A 12 3.36 0.58 -0.72
C VAL A 12 4.56 1.48 -0.40
N LEU A 13 5.77 0.96 -0.61
CA LEU A 13 6.97 1.77 -0.70
C LEU A 13 7.13 2.15 -2.18
N TYR A 14 7.20 3.44 -2.50
CA TYR A 14 7.34 3.93 -3.88
C TYR A 14 8.43 5.00 -3.92
N GLU A 15 9.53 4.75 -4.63
CA GLU A 15 10.68 5.65 -4.74
C GLU A 15 11.16 6.15 -3.37
N GLY A 16 11.34 5.21 -2.43
CA GLY A 16 11.75 5.48 -1.05
C GLY A 16 10.70 6.12 -0.14
N ARG A 17 9.45 6.31 -0.61
CA ARG A 17 8.37 6.92 0.17
C ARG A 17 7.34 5.87 0.57
N GLY A 18 7.04 5.78 1.86
CA GLY A 18 5.93 4.97 2.36
C GLY A 18 4.59 5.66 2.09
N VAL A 19 3.71 5.00 1.36
CA VAL A 19 2.37 5.47 1.04
C VAL A 19 1.33 4.55 1.69
N LEU A 20 0.43 5.12 2.48
CA LEU A 20 -0.71 4.43 3.08
C LEU A 20 -2.00 4.80 2.35
N VAL A 21 -2.63 3.81 1.71
CA VAL A 21 -3.88 3.96 1.00
C VAL A 21 -5.04 3.56 1.91
N ARG A 22 -5.92 4.52 2.20
CA ARG A 22 -7.12 4.36 3.04
C ARG A 22 -8.38 4.65 2.24
N GLY A 23 -9.51 4.15 2.73
CA GLY A 23 -10.81 4.28 2.08
C GLY A 23 -11.79 3.23 2.56
N ALA A 24 -13.07 3.40 2.21
CA ALA A 24 -14.12 2.44 2.53
C ALA A 24 -13.77 1.01 2.04
N SER A 25 -14.39 0.00 2.65
CA SER A 25 -14.29 -1.36 2.11
C SER A 25 -14.82 -1.39 0.67
N GLY A 26 -14.15 -2.14 -0.21
CA GLY A 26 -14.49 -2.19 -1.64
C GLY A 26 -14.07 -0.97 -2.48
N ALA A 27 -13.49 0.09 -1.90
CA ALA A 27 -13.09 1.29 -2.64
C ALA A 27 -11.86 1.11 -3.57
N GLY A 28 -11.28 -0.10 -3.64
CA GLY A 28 -10.14 -0.39 -4.52
C GLY A 28 -8.76 -0.10 -3.94
N LYS A 29 -8.58 -0.05 -2.62
CA LYS A 29 -7.28 0.23 -1.96
C LYS A 29 -6.16 -0.72 -2.40
N SER A 30 -6.40 -2.02 -2.30
CA SER A 30 -5.46 -3.07 -2.71
C SER A 30 -5.16 -2.96 -4.20
N ARG A 31 -6.20 -2.75 -5.01
CA ARG A 31 -6.07 -2.58 -6.46
C ARG A 31 -5.16 -1.40 -6.81
N LEU A 32 -5.37 -0.23 -6.19
CA LEU A 32 -4.52 0.94 -6.40
C LEU A 32 -3.06 0.67 -6.03
N VAL A 33 -2.81 -0.04 -4.91
CA VAL A 33 -1.44 -0.40 -4.50
C VAL A 33 -0.78 -1.34 -5.51
N PHE A 34 -1.49 -2.35 -6.01
CA PHE A 34 -0.96 -3.24 -7.04
C PHE A 34 -0.70 -2.50 -8.35
N ASP A 35 -1.64 -1.65 -8.79
CA ASP A 35 -1.47 -0.85 -10.00
C ASP A 35 -0.24 0.09 -9.89
N LEU A 36 0.08 0.62 -8.69
CA LEU A 36 1.29 1.41 -8.47
C LEU A 36 2.58 0.59 -8.57
N VAL A 37 2.59 -0.65 -8.05
CA VAL A 37 3.76 -1.53 -8.15
C VAL A 37 3.99 -1.95 -9.59
N ASP A 38 2.92 -2.32 -10.31
CA ASP A 38 2.98 -2.68 -11.72
C ASP A 38 3.46 -1.50 -12.56
N GLU A 39 2.92 -0.30 -12.32
CA GLU A 39 3.32 0.92 -13.02
C GLU A 39 4.79 1.28 -12.77
N ALA A 40 5.26 1.18 -11.53
CA ALA A 40 6.66 1.40 -11.20
C ALA A 40 7.58 0.44 -11.96
N ALA A 41 7.22 -0.85 -12.02
CA ALA A 41 7.98 -1.85 -12.77
C ALA A 41 8.06 -1.49 -14.27
N THR A 42 6.97 -1.02 -14.88
CA THR A 42 6.99 -0.59 -16.29
C THR A 42 7.85 0.65 -16.54
N ARG A 43 8.08 1.46 -15.50
CA ARG A 43 8.86 2.70 -15.57
C ARG A 43 10.30 2.55 -15.06
N GLY A 44 10.68 1.35 -14.60
CA GLY A 44 12.00 1.11 -13.98
C GLY A 44 12.18 1.86 -12.66
N LEU A 45 11.09 2.11 -11.94
CA LEU A 45 11.07 2.74 -10.61
C LEU A 45 11.00 1.68 -9.52
N ASP A 46 11.53 2.01 -8.35
CA ASP A 46 11.49 1.14 -7.18
C ASP A 46 10.13 1.25 -6.50
N ALA A 47 9.36 0.16 -6.51
CA ALA A 47 8.18 0.03 -5.68
C ALA A 47 8.02 -1.39 -5.11
N ALA A 48 7.48 -1.46 -3.89
CA ALA A 48 7.22 -2.73 -3.22
C ALA A 48 5.95 -2.64 -2.37
N LEU A 49 5.11 -3.68 -2.47
CA LEU A 49 4.01 -3.87 -1.53
C LEU A 49 4.59 -4.02 -0.11
N VAL A 50 4.07 -3.22 0.82
CA VAL A 50 4.44 -3.28 2.24
C VAL A 50 3.39 -4.06 3.03
N ALA A 51 2.10 -3.78 2.79
CA ALA A 51 1.00 -4.46 3.46
C ALA A 51 -0.29 -4.35 2.64
N ASP A 52 -1.20 -5.30 2.84
CA ASP A 52 -2.56 -5.26 2.30
C ASP A 52 -3.57 -5.67 3.38
N ASP A 53 -4.76 -5.08 3.32
CA ASP A 53 -5.92 -5.29 4.21
C ASP A 53 -5.74 -4.90 5.70
N ARG A 54 -4.55 -5.11 6.26
CA ARG A 54 -4.21 -4.92 7.67
C ARG A 54 -2.83 -4.26 7.82
N VAL A 55 -2.80 -3.08 8.43
CA VAL A 55 -1.56 -2.33 8.74
C VAL A 55 -1.53 -2.03 10.24
N GLU A 56 -0.35 -2.13 10.86
CA GLU A 56 -0.08 -1.86 12.29
C GLU A 56 1.13 -0.95 12.51
#